data_AF-A0A5R9F6D8-F1
#
_entry.id   AF-A0A5R9F6D8-F1
#
_cell.length_a   1.000
_cell.length_b   1.000
_cell.length_c   1.000
_cell.angle_alpha   90.00
_cell.angle_beta   90.00
_cell.angle_gamma   90.00
#
_symmetry.space_group_name_H-M   'P 1'
#
loop_
_entity.id
_entity.type
_entity.pdbx_description
1 polymer ?
#
loop_
_entity_poly.entity_id
_entity_poly.type
_entity_poly.pdbx_seq_one_letter_code
_entity_poly.pdbx_strand_id
1 'polypeptide(L)'
;MPDFEKVYDRMIAREGDSVNNKKNKILKDKITDYTRFGFILLSLSAFLYIGSLLPVEDASNAKSLILIGTSLVAVGFAGLFYVKAVSIKKKLHQDEANRM
;
A
#
# COMPACT_ATOMS: atom_id res chain seq x y z
N MET A 1 37.24 -3.47 -36.24
CA MET A 1 37.27 -3.46 -34.76
C MET A 1 35.93 -2.96 -34.27
N PRO A 2 35.28 -3.60 -33.28
CA PRO A 2 34.09 -3.04 -32.66
C PRO A 2 34.45 -1.73 -31.95
N ASP A 3 33.54 -0.77 -32.06
CA ASP A 3 33.63 0.55 -31.44
C ASP A 3 33.41 0.40 -29.91
N PHE A 4 34.52 0.39 -29.16
CA PHE A 4 34.52 0.14 -27.72
C PHE A 4 33.74 1.19 -26.95
N GLU A 5 33.71 2.44 -27.42
CA GLU A 5 32.98 3.55 -26.79
C GLU A 5 31.47 3.28 -26.79
N LYS A 6 30.92 2.87 -27.95
CA LYS A 6 29.52 2.41 -28.07
C LYS A 6 29.18 1.19 -27.22
N VAL A 7 30.16 0.37 -26.87
CA VAL A 7 29.94 -0.79 -26.00
C VAL A 7 29.87 -0.34 -24.54
N TYR A 8 30.72 0.59 -24.12
CA TYR A 8 30.68 1.18 -22.77
C TYR A 8 29.39 1.96 -22.52
N ASP A 9 28.95 2.81 -23.44
CA ASP A 9 27.70 3.57 -23.30
C ASP A 9 26.48 2.67 -23.12
N ARG A 10 26.43 1.56 -23.87
CA ARG A 10 25.36 0.57 -23.74
C ARG A 10 25.39 -0.18 -22.42
N MET A 11 26.57 -0.38 -21.81
CA MET A 11 26.68 -1.01 -20.49
C MET A 11 26.21 -0.08 -19.39
N ILE A 12 26.62 1.19 -19.41
CA ILE A 12 26.15 2.21 -18.45
C ILE A 12 24.63 2.38 -18.54
N ALA A 13 24.08 2.46 -19.76
CA ALA A 13 22.64 2.55 -19.99
C ALA A 13 21.89 1.32 -19.45
N ARG A 14 22.36 0.10 -19.74
CA ARG A 14 21.76 -1.14 -19.20
C ARG A 14 21.79 -1.21 -17.68
N GLU A 15 22.89 -0.77 -17.08
CA GLU A 15 23.04 -0.79 -15.63
C GLU A 15 22.06 0.18 -14.96
N GLY A 16 21.95 1.40 -15.49
CA GLY A 16 20.96 2.39 -15.07
C GLY A 16 19.52 1.89 -15.15
N ASP A 17 19.14 1.27 -16.27
CA ASP A 17 17.79 0.71 -16.47
C ASP A 17 17.48 -0.44 -15.50
N SER A 18 18.45 -1.30 -15.24
CA SER A 18 18.27 -2.44 -14.33
C SER A 18 18.02 -2.00 -12.88
N VAL A 19 18.71 -0.94 -12.43
CA VAL A 19 18.54 -0.35 -11.10
C VAL A 19 17.18 0.33 -10.99
N ASN A 20 16.74 1.02 -12.03
CA ASN A 20 15.45 1.71 -12.07
C ASN A 20 14.26 0.74 -12.03
N ASN A 21 14.34 -0.34 -12.81
CA ASN A 21 13.31 -1.38 -12.83
C ASN A 21 13.16 -2.03 -11.43
N LYS A 22 14.28 -2.34 -10.77
CA LYS A 22 14.25 -2.83 -9.37
C LYS A 22 13.56 -1.85 -8.42
N LYS A 23 13.88 -0.54 -8.49
CA LYS A 23 13.25 0.49 -7.65
C LYS A 23 11.73 0.58 -7.89
N ASN A 24 11.31 0.61 -9.17
CA ASN A 24 9.90 0.67 -9.53
C ASN A 24 9.12 -0.56 -9.06
N LYS A 25 9.73 -1.74 -9.17
CA LYS A 25 9.14 -2.99 -8.66
C LYS A 25 8.89 -2.90 -7.14
N ILE A 26 9.89 -2.47 -6.36
CA ILE A 26 9.74 -2.32 -4.90
C ILE A 26 8.62 -1.34 -4.54
N LEU A 27 8.50 -0.23 -5.28
CA LEU A 27 7.43 0.75 -5.04
C LEU A 27 6.04 0.20 -5.40
N LYS A 28 5.92 -0.56 -6.50
CA LYS A 28 4.68 -1.24 -6.89
C LYS A 28 4.26 -2.31 -5.89
N ASP A 29 5.22 -3.07 -5.36
CA ASP A 29 4.99 -4.06 -4.31
C ASP A 29 4.50 -3.36 -3.03
N LYS A 30 5.14 -2.25 -2.61
CA LYS A 30 4.68 -1.44 -1.47
C LYS A 30 3.26 -0.90 -1.64
N ILE A 31 2.89 -0.43 -2.83
CA ILE A 31 1.51 0.02 -3.11
C ILE A 31 0.54 -1.16 -2.90
N THR A 32 0.87 -2.32 -3.47
CA THR A 32 0.06 -3.53 -3.37
C THR A 32 -0.15 -3.94 -1.92
N ASP A 33 0.91 -3.91 -1.11
CA ASP A 33 0.83 -4.23 0.31
C ASP A 33 -0.08 -3.24 1.05
N TYR A 34 0.13 -1.92 0.87
CA TYR A 34 -0.70 -0.92 1.54
C TYR A 34 -2.18 -1.00 1.15
N THR A 35 -2.48 -1.28 -0.12
CA THR A 35 -3.86 -1.50 -0.56
C THR A 35 -4.47 -2.76 0.06
N ARG A 36 -3.71 -3.87 0.13
CA ARG A 36 -4.17 -5.12 0.76
C ARG A 36 -4.41 -4.93 2.26
N PHE A 37 -3.48 -4.35 2.99
CA PHE A 37 -3.65 -4.06 4.42
C PHE A 37 -4.83 -3.14 4.67
N GLY A 38 -5.00 -2.08 3.86
CA GLY A 38 -6.16 -1.20 3.94
C GLY A 38 -7.49 -1.95 3.77
N PHE A 39 -7.58 -2.82 2.76
CA PHE A 39 -8.78 -3.61 2.51
C PHE A 39 -9.08 -4.62 3.63
N ILE A 40 -8.05 -5.30 4.15
CA ILE A 40 -8.19 -6.26 5.25
C ILE A 40 -8.66 -5.55 6.52
N LEU A 41 -8.07 -4.41 6.88
CA LEU A 41 -8.47 -3.62 8.05
C LEU A 41 -9.90 -3.09 7.92
N LEU A 42 -10.29 -2.64 6.72
CA LEU A 42 -11.64 -2.18 6.45
C LEU A 42 -12.66 -3.32 6.61
N SER A 43 -12.35 -4.50 6.04
CA SER A 43 -13.20 -5.69 6.16
C SER A 43 -13.30 -6.16 7.61
N LEU A 44 -12.17 -6.22 8.32
CA LEU A 44 -12.12 -6.56 9.74
C LEU A 44 -12.96 -5.59 10.58
N SER A 45 -12.87 -4.29 10.31
CA SER A 45 -13.69 -3.29 10.99
C SER A 45 -15.18 -3.51 10.76
N ALA A 46 -15.60 -3.82 9.54
CA ALA A 46 -17.00 -4.13 9.26
C ALA A 46 -17.48 -5.35 10.07
N PHE A 47 -16.68 -6.42 10.14
CA PHE A 47 -17.02 -7.60 10.95
C PHE A 47 -17.07 -7.29 12.45
N LEU A 48 -16.12 -6.51 12.98
CA LEU A 48 -16.13 -6.08 14.38
C LEU A 48 -17.35 -5.20 14.68
N TYR A 49 -17.70 -4.29 13.79
CA TYR A 49 -18.88 -3.45 13.98
C TYR A 49 -20.17 -4.28 13.95
N ILE A 50 -20.33 -5.20 13.01
CA ILE A 50 -21.46 -6.13 12.97
C ILE A 50 -21.51 -6.96 14.26
N GLY A 51 -20.37 -7.48 14.73
CA GLY A 51 -20.27 -8.22 15.98
C GLY A 51 -20.69 -7.41 17.21
N SER A 52 -20.52 -6.08 17.19
CA SER A 52 -20.97 -5.19 18.27
C SER A 52 -22.49 -5.00 18.34
N LEU A 53 -23.19 -5.23 17.21
CA LEU A 53 -24.64 -5.09 17.11
C LEU A 53 -25.38 -6.38 17.51
N LEU A 54 -24.68 -7.51 17.61
CA LEU A 54 -25.29 -8.78 17.98
C LEU A 54 -25.64 -8.78 19.48
N PRO A 55 -26.92 -8.98 19.85
CA PRO A 55 -27.31 -9.11 21.24
C PRO A 55 -26.88 -10.48 21.76
N VAL A 56 -25.78 -10.52 22.51
CA VAL A 56 -25.32 -11.71 23.22
C VAL A 56 -25.74 -11.54 24.69
N GLU A 57 -26.35 -12.56 25.30
CA GLU A 57 -26.97 -12.48 26.64
C GLU A 57 -25.99 -12.04 27.77
N ASP A 58 -24.68 -12.02 27.51
CA ASP A 58 -23.62 -11.53 28.42
C ASP A 58 -22.73 -10.40 27.83
N ALA A 59 -23.21 -9.73 26.78
CA ALA A 59 -22.54 -8.57 26.19
C ALA A 59 -22.69 -7.37 27.13
N SER A 60 -21.77 -7.25 28.10
CA SER A 60 -21.60 -6.03 28.88
C SER A 60 -21.44 -4.82 27.94
N ASN A 61 -22.09 -3.70 28.26
CA ASN A 61 -21.96 -2.42 27.57
C ASN A 61 -20.49 -2.03 27.29
N ALA A 62 -19.57 -2.41 28.21
CA ALA A 62 -18.15 -2.16 28.03
C ALA A 62 -17.55 -2.94 26.86
N LYS A 63 -17.94 -4.22 26.65
CA LYS A 63 -17.45 -5.05 25.53
C LYS A 63 -17.91 -4.48 24.19
N SER A 64 -19.18 -4.07 24.09
CA SER A 64 -19.72 -3.47 22.87
C SER A 64 -19.06 -2.13 22.53
N LEU A 65 -18.81 -1.28 23.54
CA LEU A 65 -18.07 -0.02 23.37
C LEU A 65 -16.63 -0.26 22.89
N ILE A 66 -15.95 -1.29 23.41
CA ILE A 66 -14.60 -1.65 22.96
C ILE A 66 -14.62 -2.12 21.49
N LEU A 67 -15.60 -2.94 21.08
CA LEU A 67 -15.71 -3.37 19.67
C LEU A 67 -15.93 -2.18 18.74
N ILE A 68 -16.85 -1.27 19.08
CA ILE A 68 -17.13 -0.06 18.29
C ILE A 68 -15.90 0.86 18.23
N GLY A 69 -15.23 1.06 19.36
CA GLY A 69 -14.00 1.85 19.41
C GLY A 69 -12.90 1.25 18.54
N THR A 70 -12.72 -0.07 18.62
CA THR A 70 -11.71 -0.79 17.82
C THR A 70 -12.04 -0.76 16.34
N SER A 71 -13.31 -0.90 15.95
CA SER A 71 -13.72 -0.82 14.54
C SER A 71 -13.46 0.57 13.95
N LEU A 72 -13.74 1.65 14.70
CA LEU A 72 -13.42 3.02 14.30
C LEU A 72 -11.92 3.23 14.11
N VAL A 73 -11.10 2.76 15.06
CA VAL A 73 -9.64 2.83 14.97
C VAL A 73 -9.13 2.05 13.75
N ALA A 74 -9.65 0.84 13.51
CA ALA A 74 -9.27 0.02 12.37
C ALA A 74 -9.62 0.70 11.02
N VAL A 75 -10.77 1.37 10.92
CA VAL A 75 -11.12 2.19 9.74
C VAL A 75 -10.16 3.35 9.56
N GLY A 76 -9.80 4.03 10.65
CA GLY A 76 -8.79 5.09 10.63
C GLY A 76 -7.47 4.61 10.05
N PHE A 77 -6.97 3.47 10.53
CA PHE A 77 -5.74 2.85 9.98
C PHE A 77 -5.90 2.41 8.53
N ALA A 78 -7.04 1.84 8.15
CA ALA A 78 -7.31 1.48 6.76
C ALA A 78 -7.20 2.70 5.83
N GLY A 79 -7.80 3.83 6.24
CA GLY A 79 -7.70 5.10 5.52
C GLY A 79 -6.27 5.61 5.40
N LEU A 80 -5.49 5.56 6.49
CA LEU A 80 -4.07 5.95 6.47
C LEU A 80 -3.24 5.12 5.48
N PHE A 81 -3.44 3.81 5.44
CA PHE A 81 -2.77 2.94 4.47
C PHE A 81 -3.18 3.25 3.04
N TYR A 82 -4.45 3.53 2.79
CA TYR A 82 -4.93 3.91 1.47
C TYR A 82 -4.32 5.22 0.98
N VAL A 83 -4.25 6.23 1.84
CA VAL A 83 -3.62 7.54 1.53
C VAL A 83 -2.13 7.36 1.20
N LYS A 84 -1.42 6.51 1.95
CA LYS A 84 -0.02 6.18 1.65
C LYS A 84 0.13 5.48 0.29
N ALA A 85 -0.72 4.51 -0.02
CA ALA A 85 -0.71 3.82 -1.32
C ALA A 85 -0.91 4.81 -2.48
N VAL A 86 -1.91 5.70 -2.38
CA VAL A 86 -2.19 6.72 -3.41
C VAL A 86 -1.02 7.68 -3.58
N SER A 87 -0.40 8.10 -2.47
CA SER A 87 0.75 9.01 -2.51
C SER A 87 1.96 8.38 -3.21
N ILE A 88 2.25 7.10 -2.97
CA ILE A 88 3.35 6.38 -3.64
C ILE A 88 3.02 6.18 -5.12
N LYS A 89 1.77 5.82 -5.44
CA LYS A 89 1.30 5.67 -6.83
C LYS A 89 1.46 6.96 -7.63
N LYS A 90 1.13 8.11 -7.02
CA LYS A 90 1.29 9.43 -7.65
C LYS A 90 2.76 9.74 -7.95
N LYS A 91 3.68 9.44 -7.02
CA LYS A 91 5.13 9.63 -7.23
C LYS A 91 5.66 8.77 -8.38
N LEU A 92 5.27 7.49 -8.42
CA LEU A 92 5.64 6.56 -9.50
C LEU A 92 5.20 7.08 -10.88
N HIS A 93 3.94 7.52 -11.01
CA HIS A 93 3.44 8.05 -12.29
C HIS A 93 4.12 9.36 -12.70
N GLN A 94 4.47 10.22 -11.74
CA GLN A 94 5.16 11.47 -12.03
C GLN A 94 6.61 11.22 -12.47
N ASP A 95 7.29 10.24 -11.87
CA ASP A 95 8.62 9.79 -12.28
C ASP A 95 8.61 9.11 -13.66
N GLU A 96 7.53 8.42 -14.02
CA GLU A 96 7.33 7.85 -15.36
C GLU A 96 7.04 8.95 -16.40
N ALA A 97 6.21 9.95 -16.08
CA ALA A 97 5.82 11.02 -17.00
C ALA A 97 6.92 12.06 -17.26
N ASN A 98 7.78 12.37 -16.27
CA ASN A 98 8.88 13.32 -16.44
C ASN A 98 10.06 12.77 -17.27
N ARG A 99 9.95 11.52 -17.75
CA ARG A 99 10.97 10.84 -18.58
C ARG A 99 10.55 10.63 -20.03
N MET A 100 9.31 11.00 -20.38
CA MET A 100 8.80 11.04 -21.75
C MET A 100 8.96 12.44 -22.31
#